data_AF-A0A183E863-F1
#
_entry.id   AF-A0A183E863-F1
#
_cell.length_a   1.000
_cell.length_b   1.000
_cell.length_c   1.000
_cell.angle_alpha   90.00
_cell.angle_beta   90.00
_cell.angle_gamma   90.00
#
_symmetry.space_group_name_H-M   'P 1'
#
loop_
_entity.id
_entity.type
_entity.pdbx_description
1 polymer ?
#
loop_
_entity_poly.entity_id
_entity_poly.type
_entity_poly.pdbx_seq_one_letter_code
_entity_poly.pdbx_strand_id
1 'polypeptide(L)'
;LQRLSKPDIAKELTACETYLKMDGRNFHCWDYRRQVAQFGAQSAEDELKFSNRLINANFSNYSSWHYRSTLLPSLFPDEELTIERSVLDDEYRKLENAFFTDPEDQSAWIYAEWLLLSEPKRKKGGLSDICVLGLVFDINHDKMCGCSDSFLSITFNSAVKIANINDFLILTLKNGQRWTPTTVTVSLFSSYIKAVNLSDGYVNFDEIYHFYHIKRKPIAESRREIIEKFMDNCEKLLKELEFERKRETMKWPLYMYTLTLLELKPVEMHEKILHNLELLAKEIDAQRCGMYEDMARNLQINEKLRQKFGNKLLIDTLFKKTDGVSPVGELNLEDMGLKRFSQFIFPTIPCSLKFTKNTKIDRAMPC
;
A
#
# COMPACT_ATOMS: atom_id res chain seq x y z
N LEU A 1 -5.64 6.42 -37.30
CA LEU A 1 -6.08 7.79 -36.97
C LEU A 1 -5.09 8.87 -37.41
N GLN A 2 -3.87 8.91 -36.87
CA GLN A 2 -2.89 9.99 -37.12
C GLN A 2 -2.45 10.15 -38.59
N ARG A 3 -2.65 9.13 -39.44
CA ARG A 3 -2.35 9.17 -40.89
C ARG A 3 -3.54 9.61 -41.75
N LEU A 4 -4.73 9.77 -41.16
CA LEU A 4 -5.93 10.21 -41.88
C LEU A 4 -6.01 11.74 -41.82
N SER A 5 -6.34 12.36 -42.96
CA SER A 5 -6.46 13.83 -43.06
C SER A 5 -7.67 14.38 -42.29
N LYS A 6 -8.76 13.61 -42.21
CA LYS A 6 -9.98 13.92 -41.44
C LYS A 6 -10.59 12.63 -40.87
N PRO A 7 -10.08 12.12 -39.73
CA PRO A 7 -10.67 10.94 -39.09
C PRO A 7 -12.05 11.26 -38.51
N ASP A 8 -13.01 10.35 -38.69
CA ASP A 8 -14.35 10.44 -38.11
C ASP A 8 -14.36 9.86 -36.69
N ILE A 9 -14.14 10.72 -35.69
CA ILE A 9 -14.02 10.31 -34.29
C ILE A 9 -15.31 9.68 -33.76
N ALA A 10 -16.47 10.22 -34.13
CA ALA A 10 -17.76 9.72 -33.66
C ALA A 10 -18.00 8.27 -34.14
N LYS A 11 -17.66 8.00 -35.41
CA LYS A 11 -17.72 6.65 -35.98
C LYS A 11 -16.77 5.69 -35.26
N GLU A 12 -15.54 6.11 -34.98
CA GLU A 12 -14.54 5.28 -34.29
C GLU A 12 -14.95 4.98 -32.83
N LEU A 13 -15.49 5.96 -32.10
CA LEU A 13 -16.03 5.76 -30.75
C LEU A 13 -17.24 4.82 -30.74
N THR A 14 -18.11 4.93 -31.75
CA THR A 14 -19.26 4.03 -31.91
C THR A 14 -18.82 2.61 -32.24
N ALA A 15 -17.83 2.45 -33.12
CA ALA A 15 -17.24 1.15 -33.42
C ALA A 15 -16.64 0.50 -32.15
N CYS A 16 -15.91 1.28 -31.33
CA CYS A 16 -15.39 0.80 -30.05
C CYS A 16 -16.54 0.33 -29.13
N GLU A 17 -17.62 1.10 -29.02
CA GLU A 17 -18.78 0.70 -28.20
C GLU A 17 -19.43 -0.59 -28.72
N THR A 18 -19.52 -0.79 -30.03
CA THR A 18 -20.02 -2.05 -30.62
C THR A 18 -19.13 -3.24 -30.25
N TYR A 19 -17.81 -3.13 -30.39
CA TYR A 19 -16.89 -4.22 -30.05
C TYR A 19 -16.88 -4.51 -28.55
N LEU A 20 -16.96 -3.49 -27.70
CA LEU A 20 -17.00 -3.66 -26.24
C LEU A 20 -18.34 -4.21 -25.73
N LYS A 21 -19.43 -4.06 -26.50
CA LYS A 21 -20.70 -4.76 -26.22
C LYS A 21 -20.59 -6.26 -26.52
N MET A 22 -19.79 -6.65 -27.52
CA MET A 22 -19.56 -8.06 -27.86
C MET A 22 -18.57 -8.71 -26.89
N ASP A 23 -17.50 -8.01 -26.55
CA ASP A 23 -16.51 -8.45 -25.57
C ASP A 23 -16.03 -7.27 -24.71
N GLY A 24 -16.65 -7.11 -23.54
CA GLY A 24 -16.31 -6.07 -22.58
C GLY A 24 -14.92 -6.20 -21.97
N ARG A 25 -14.23 -7.34 -22.16
CA ARG A 25 -12.88 -7.61 -21.66
C ARG A 25 -11.79 -7.36 -22.70
N ASN A 26 -12.16 -6.97 -23.92
CA ASN A 26 -11.21 -6.70 -25.00
C ASN A 26 -10.35 -5.46 -24.67
N PHE A 27 -9.22 -5.69 -24.01
CA PHE A 27 -8.32 -4.62 -23.56
C PHE A 27 -7.74 -3.82 -24.73
N HIS A 28 -7.51 -4.44 -25.89
CA HIS A 28 -7.08 -3.71 -27.09
C HIS A 28 -8.12 -2.69 -27.55
N CYS A 29 -9.41 -3.04 -27.50
CA CYS A 29 -10.48 -2.11 -27.83
C CYS A 29 -10.62 -1.00 -26.79
N TRP A 30 -10.44 -1.31 -25.50
CA TRP A 30 -10.37 -0.30 -24.45
C TRP A 30 -9.21 0.68 -24.65
N ASP A 31 -8.02 0.16 -24.96
CA ASP A 31 -6.82 0.98 -25.21
C ASP A 31 -7.00 1.85 -26.44
N TYR A 32 -7.56 1.30 -27.51
CA TYR A 32 -7.89 2.03 -28.72
C TYR A 32 -8.93 3.12 -28.44
N ARG A 33 -9.99 2.81 -27.69
CA ARG A 33 -11.00 3.80 -27.30
C ARG A 33 -10.38 4.97 -26.53
N ARG A 34 -9.51 4.70 -25.56
CA ARG A 34 -8.83 5.78 -24.80
C ARG A 34 -8.00 6.68 -25.71
N GLN A 35 -7.30 6.10 -26.70
CA GLN A 35 -6.56 6.88 -27.70
C GLN A 35 -7.49 7.70 -28.60
N VAL A 36 -8.60 7.12 -29.07
CA VAL A 36 -9.59 7.81 -29.90
C VAL A 36 -10.22 8.97 -29.14
N ALA A 37 -10.63 8.74 -27.89
CA ALA A 37 -11.21 9.74 -27.00
C ALA A 37 -10.23 10.89 -26.75
N GLN A 38 -8.97 10.57 -26.44
CA GLN A 38 -7.93 11.59 -26.27
C GLN A 38 -7.67 12.38 -27.56
N PHE A 39 -7.56 11.69 -28.71
CA PHE A 39 -7.33 12.33 -30.01
C PHE A 39 -8.51 13.23 -30.41
N GLY A 40 -9.73 12.82 -30.11
CA GLY A 40 -10.97 13.54 -30.37
C GLY A 40 -11.31 14.63 -29.35
N ALA A 41 -10.47 14.85 -28.34
CA ALA A 41 -10.74 15.73 -27.21
C ALA A 41 -12.10 15.45 -26.53
N GLN A 42 -12.48 14.17 -26.44
CA GLN A 42 -13.67 13.74 -25.70
C GLN A 42 -13.50 14.11 -24.22
N SER A 43 -14.55 14.66 -23.62
CA SER A 43 -14.53 15.00 -22.20
C SER A 43 -14.43 13.75 -21.31
N ALA A 44 -13.76 13.87 -20.17
CA ALA A 44 -13.67 12.78 -19.20
C ALA A 44 -15.06 12.43 -18.62
N GLU A 45 -15.97 13.39 -18.56
CA GLU A 45 -17.37 13.22 -18.18
C GLU A 45 -18.12 12.32 -19.16
N ASP A 46 -17.88 12.45 -20.47
CA ASP A 46 -18.54 11.59 -21.46
C ASP A 46 -17.99 10.17 -21.43
N GLU A 47 -16.69 10.00 -21.18
CA GLU A 47 -16.10 8.68 -20.95
C GLU A 47 -16.58 8.05 -19.63
N LEU A 48 -16.83 8.86 -18.60
CA LEU A 48 -17.47 8.39 -17.37
C LEU A 48 -18.92 7.96 -17.63
N LYS A 49 -19.70 8.69 -18.42
CA LYS A 49 -21.04 8.28 -18.85
C LYS A 49 -21.00 6.98 -19.65
N PHE A 50 -20.00 6.82 -20.53
CA PHE A 50 -19.79 5.60 -21.29
C PHE A 50 -19.54 4.40 -20.38
N SER A 51 -18.61 4.51 -19.43
CA SER A 51 -18.35 3.44 -18.46
C SER A 51 -19.58 3.08 -17.63
N ASN A 52 -20.39 4.08 -17.25
CA ASN A 52 -21.64 3.87 -16.51
C ASN A 52 -22.65 3.06 -17.32
N ARG A 53 -22.78 3.31 -18.63
CA ARG A 53 -23.63 2.50 -19.52
C ARG A 53 -23.18 1.04 -19.56
N LEU A 54 -21.87 0.80 -19.63
CA LEU A 54 -21.34 -0.57 -19.68
C LEU A 54 -21.51 -1.33 -18.36
N ILE A 55 -21.36 -0.66 -17.21
CA ILE A 55 -21.63 -1.27 -15.90
C ILE A 55 -23.11 -1.57 -15.73
N ASN A 56 -23.98 -0.64 -16.09
CA ASN A 56 -25.42 -0.87 -16.01
C ASN A 56 -25.90 -2.02 -16.92
N ALA A 57 -25.22 -2.23 -18.05
CA ALA A 57 -25.48 -3.36 -18.93
C ALA A 57 -24.88 -4.69 -18.40
N ASN A 58 -23.71 -4.62 -17.76
CA ASN A 58 -23.01 -5.75 -17.19
C ASN A 58 -22.06 -5.30 -16.07
N PHE A 59 -22.47 -5.50 -14.81
CA PHE A 59 -21.66 -5.10 -13.65
C PHE A 59 -20.40 -5.97 -13.49
N SER A 60 -20.30 -7.12 -14.17
CA SER A 60 -19.08 -7.95 -14.23
C SER A 60 -18.00 -7.39 -15.16
N ASN A 61 -18.22 -6.21 -15.76
CA ASN A 61 -17.24 -5.59 -16.65
C ASN A 61 -16.09 -4.93 -15.87
N TYR A 62 -15.09 -5.72 -15.50
CA TYR A 62 -13.86 -5.26 -14.84
C TYR A 62 -13.20 -4.06 -15.53
N SER A 63 -13.09 -4.10 -16.86
CA SER A 63 -12.44 -3.03 -17.61
C SER A 63 -13.18 -1.70 -17.49
N SER A 64 -14.51 -1.72 -17.37
CA SER A 64 -15.30 -0.52 -17.12
C SER A 64 -15.06 0.05 -15.73
N TRP A 65 -15.07 -0.81 -14.69
CA TRP A 65 -14.73 -0.40 -13.32
C TRP A 65 -13.32 0.18 -13.23
N HIS A 66 -12.35 -0.49 -13.85
CA HIS A 66 -10.98 0.00 -13.92
C HIS A 66 -10.91 1.36 -14.65
N TYR A 67 -11.64 1.54 -15.75
CA TYR A 67 -11.61 2.82 -16.44
C TYR A 67 -12.16 3.95 -15.57
N ARG A 68 -13.22 3.69 -14.78
CA ARG A 68 -13.75 4.65 -13.80
C ARG A 68 -12.73 5.07 -12.75
N SER A 69 -11.95 4.13 -12.21
CA SER A 69 -10.94 4.46 -11.20
C SER A 69 -9.85 5.39 -11.73
N THR A 70 -9.64 5.42 -13.05
CA THR A 70 -8.73 6.38 -13.70
C THR A 70 -9.34 7.75 -13.94
N LEU A 71 -10.67 7.83 -14.14
CA LEU A 71 -11.39 9.07 -14.50
C LEU A 71 -11.80 9.86 -13.24
N LEU A 72 -12.39 9.18 -12.25
CA LEU A 72 -13.02 9.84 -11.10
C LEU A 72 -12.08 10.74 -10.30
N PRO A 73 -10.83 10.35 -9.96
CA PRO A 73 -9.93 11.22 -9.20
C PRO A 73 -9.55 12.51 -9.92
N SER A 74 -9.70 12.56 -11.25
CA SER A 74 -9.42 13.77 -12.04
C SER A 74 -10.64 14.68 -12.18
N LEU A 75 -11.84 14.08 -12.22
CA LEU A 75 -13.11 14.78 -12.37
C LEU A 75 -13.62 15.36 -11.06
N PHE A 76 -13.44 14.63 -9.96
CA PHE A 76 -14.01 14.93 -8.66
C PHE A 76 -12.95 14.79 -7.56
N PRO A 77 -11.84 15.56 -7.61
CA PRO A 77 -10.76 15.39 -6.64
C PRO A 77 -11.18 15.81 -5.23
N ASP A 78 -10.73 15.06 -4.22
CA ASP A 78 -10.92 15.41 -2.81
C ASP A 78 -9.59 15.26 -2.04
N GLU A 79 -9.31 16.19 -1.12
CA GLU A 79 -8.05 16.21 -0.36
C GLU A 79 -8.00 15.10 0.72
N GLU A 80 -9.16 14.58 1.16
CA GLU A 80 -9.31 13.59 2.23
C GLU A 80 -9.79 12.21 1.72
N LEU A 81 -10.65 12.16 0.68
CA LEU A 81 -11.35 10.94 0.24
C LEU A 81 -10.97 10.37 -1.14
N THR A 82 -9.90 10.86 -1.77
CA THR A 82 -9.49 10.55 -3.17
C THR A 82 -10.48 11.09 -4.22
N ILE A 83 -11.78 10.94 -3.98
CA ILE A 83 -12.87 11.49 -4.77
C ILE A 83 -13.90 12.20 -3.87
N GLU A 84 -14.62 13.18 -4.41
CA GLU A 84 -15.65 13.93 -3.67
C GLU A 84 -16.65 13.00 -2.98
N ARG A 85 -17.04 13.36 -1.75
CA ARG A 85 -17.90 12.52 -0.91
C ARG A 85 -19.23 12.12 -1.57
N SER A 86 -19.89 13.05 -2.25
CA SER A 86 -21.15 12.78 -2.96
C SER A 86 -20.98 11.74 -4.06
N VAL A 87 -19.87 11.82 -4.81
CA VAL A 87 -19.53 10.87 -5.87
C VAL A 87 -19.14 9.51 -5.28
N LEU A 88 -18.43 9.49 -4.17
CA LEU A 88 -18.10 8.27 -3.44
C LEU A 88 -19.35 7.54 -2.96
N ASP A 89 -20.32 8.26 -2.41
CA ASP A 89 -21.61 7.70 -1.99
C ASP A 89 -22.38 7.13 -3.20
N ASP A 90 -22.30 7.78 -4.37
CA ASP A 90 -22.89 7.28 -5.61
C ASP A 90 -22.19 6.04 -6.16
N GLU A 91 -20.87 5.93 -6.05
CA GLU A 91 -20.12 4.73 -6.42
C GLU A 91 -20.40 3.58 -5.45
N TYR A 92 -20.47 3.86 -4.16
CA TYR A 92 -20.82 2.90 -3.13
C TYR A 92 -22.20 2.27 -3.38
N ARG A 93 -23.21 3.05 -3.76
CA ARG A 93 -24.54 2.51 -4.12
C ARG A 93 -24.50 1.57 -5.33
N LYS A 94 -23.63 1.82 -6.31
CA LYS A 94 -23.46 0.93 -7.46
C LYS A 94 -22.82 -0.40 -7.03
N LEU A 95 -21.83 -0.33 -6.15
CA LEU A 95 -21.15 -1.49 -5.57
C LEU A 95 -22.10 -2.32 -4.72
N GLU A 96 -22.88 -1.69 -3.84
CA GLU A 96 -23.89 -2.36 -3.02
C GLU A 96 -24.84 -3.19 -3.88
N ASN A 97 -25.41 -2.58 -4.93
CA ASN A 97 -26.26 -3.31 -5.87
C ASN A 97 -25.54 -4.51 -6.52
N ALA A 98 -24.27 -4.35 -6.91
CA ALA A 98 -23.50 -5.43 -7.52
C ALA A 98 -23.24 -6.58 -6.52
N PHE A 99 -22.86 -6.27 -5.28
CA PHE A 99 -22.57 -7.25 -4.24
C PHE A 99 -23.77 -8.13 -3.90
N PHE A 100 -24.96 -7.54 -3.78
CA PHE A 100 -26.19 -8.29 -3.48
C PHE A 100 -26.79 -8.98 -4.71
N THR A 101 -26.42 -8.57 -5.93
CA THR A 101 -26.86 -9.23 -7.17
C THR A 101 -26.02 -10.46 -7.49
N ASP A 102 -24.69 -10.33 -7.40
CA ASP A 102 -23.74 -11.44 -7.60
C ASP A 102 -22.51 -11.24 -6.70
N PRO A 103 -22.53 -11.78 -5.48
CA PRO A 103 -21.44 -11.64 -4.52
C PRO A 103 -20.16 -12.39 -4.94
N GLU A 104 -20.20 -13.24 -5.97
CA GLU A 104 -19.02 -13.95 -6.49
C GLU A 104 -18.27 -13.13 -7.55
N ASP A 105 -18.90 -12.10 -8.12
CA ASP A 105 -18.29 -11.23 -9.13
C ASP A 105 -17.12 -10.42 -8.57
N GLN A 106 -15.91 -10.82 -8.94
CA GLN A 106 -14.69 -10.16 -8.47
C GLN A 106 -14.52 -8.71 -8.94
N SER A 107 -15.19 -8.29 -10.01
CA SER A 107 -14.93 -6.99 -10.65
C SER A 107 -15.36 -5.85 -9.74
N ALA A 108 -16.56 -5.97 -9.15
CA ALA A 108 -17.06 -5.02 -8.18
C ALA A 108 -16.20 -5.02 -6.91
N TRP A 109 -15.79 -6.18 -6.40
CA TRP A 109 -14.98 -6.28 -5.18
C TRP A 109 -13.58 -5.67 -5.34
N ILE A 110 -12.93 -5.87 -6.49
CA ILE A 110 -11.62 -5.25 -6.76
C ILE A 110 -11.74 -3.72 -6.88
N TYR A 111 -12.82 -3.23 -7.47
CA TYR A 111 -13.09 -1.79 -7.52
C TYR A 111 -13.38 -1.21 -6.13
N ALA A 112 -14.10 -1.95 -5.29
CA ALA A 112 -14.35 -1.59 -3.91
C ALA A 112 -13.07 -1.58 -3.05
N GLU A 113 -12.18 -2.55 -3.27
CA GLU A 113 -10.86 -2.57 -2.65
C GLU A 113 -10.06 -1.33 -3.03
N TRP A 114 -10.10 -0.93 -4.30
CA TRP A 114 -9.51 0.33 -4.73
C TRP A 114 -10.12 1.52 -3.99
N LEU A 115 -11.44 1.65 -3.88
CA LEU A 115 -12.08 2.74 -3.12
C LEU A 115 -11.71 2.72 -1.63
N LEU A 116 -11.63 1.52 -1.04
CA LEU A 116 -11.30 1.34 0.37
C LEU A 116 -9.86 1.76 0.67
N LEU A 117 -8.91 1.32 -0.15
CA LEU A 117 -7.47 1.48 0.08
C LEU A 117 -6.88 2.72 -0.60
N SER A 118 -7.63 3.40 -1.47
CA SER A 118 -7.17 4.64 -2.09
C SER A 118 -7.02 5.73 -1.04
N GLU A 119 -5.81 6.22 -0.91
CA GLU A 119 -5.52 7.45 -0.19
C GLU A 119 -5.47 8.61 -1.20
N PRO A 120 -5.89 9.83 -0.80
CA PRO A 120 -5.78 11.01 -1.64
C PRO A 120 -4.37 11.11 -2.19
N LYS A 121 -4.25 11.58 -3.44
CA LYS A 121 -2.94 11.96 -3.96
C LYS A 121 -2.39 13.04 -3.05
N ARG A 122 -1.48 12.66 -2.14
CA ARG A 122 -0.79 13.62 -1.28
C ARG A 122 -0.28 14.72 -2.19
N LYS A 123 -0.68 15.98 -1.94
CA LYS A 123 0.01 17.15 -2.52
C LYS A 123 1.49 16.85 -2.34
N LYS A 124 2.29 16.92 -3.42
CA LYS A 124 3.72 16.61 -3.38
C LYS A 124 4.31 17.31 -2.17
N GLY A 125 4.49 16.55 -1.10
CA GLY A 125 5.02 17.02 0.16
C GLY A 125 6.39 17.60 -0.08
N GLY A 126 6.74 18.59 0.73
CA GLY A 126 8.12 19.01 0.84
C GLY A 126 9.02 17.84 1.26
N LEU A 127 10.31 18.14 1.35
CA LEU A 127 11.37 17.19 1.73
C LEU A 127 11.15 16.56 3.11
N SER A 128 10.26 17.15 3.92
CA SER A 128 9.85 16.77 5.27
C SER A 128 9.03 15.49 5.38
N ASP A 129 8.47 14.97 4.28
CA ASP A 129 7.47 13.89 4.32
C ASP A 129 8.05 12.51 3.97
N ILE A 130 9.36 12.44 3.68
CA ILE A 130 10.07 11.19 3.38
C ILE A 130 10.56 10.55 4.68
N CYS A 131 10.10 9.33 4.95
CA CYS A 131 10.43 8.59 6.16
C CYS A 131 11.02 7.22 5.84
N VAL A 132 11.97 6.76 6.66
CA VAL A 132 12.44 5.37 6.64
C VAL A 132 11.37 4.48 7.26
N LEU A 133 10.88 3.51 6.49
CA LEU A 133 9.90 2.52 6.91
C LEU A 133 10.53 1.26 7.51
N GLY A 134 11.75 0.91 7.06
CA GLY A 134 12.38 -0.33 7.48
C GLY A 134 13.87 -0.39 7.16
N LEU A 135 14.57 -1.22 7.93
CA LEU A 135 15.99 -1.52 7.78
C LEU A 135 16.18 -3.03 7.92
N VAL A 136 16.82 -3.65 6.95
CA VAL A 136 17.14 -5.08 6.97
C VAL A 136 18.64 -5.24 6.77
N PHE A 137 19.31 -5.86 7.73
CA PHE A 137 20.73 -6.18 7.63
C PHE A 137 20.88 -7.68 7.39
N ASP A 138 21.39 -8.06 6.22
CA ASP A 138 21.69 -9.43 5.85
C ASP A 138 23.21 -9.62 5.86
N ILE A 139 23.71 -10.58 6.62
CA ILE A 139 25.13 -10.91 6.70
C ILE A 139 25.31 -12.27 6.04
N ASN A 140 25.65 -12.26 4.76
CA ASN A 140 25.84 -13.52 4.05
C ASN A 140 27.21 -14.09 4.42
N HIS A 141 27.22 -15.24 5.09
CA HIS A 141 28.44 -15.91 5.50
C HIS A 141 28.69 -17.10 4.55
N ASP A 142 28.98 -16.81 3.29
CA ASP A 142 29.32 -17.88 2.35
C ASP A 142 30.75 -18.38 2.63
N LYS A 143 30.84 -19.54 3.29
CA LYS A 143 32.11 -20.16 3.68
C LYS A 143 32.94 -20.64 2.49
N MET A 144 32.36 -20.74 1.30
CA MET A 144 33.05 -21.30 0.13
C MET A 144 33.86 -20.28 -0.67
N CYS A 145 33.50 -19.00 -0.61
CA CYS A 145 34.00 -17.99 -1.56
C CYS A 145 34.98 -16.98 -0.94
N GLY A 146 35.17 -16.99 0.39
CA GLY A 146 36.01 -16.00 1.08
C GLY A 146 35.49 -14.56 1.05
N CYS A 147 34.33 -14.32 0.44
CA CYS A 147 33.65 -13.02 0.39
C CYS A 147 32.35 -13.12 1.18
N SER A 148 32.29 -12.46 2.33
CA SER A 148 31.08 -12.31 3.13
C SER A 148 30.40 -10.99 2.76
N ASP A 149 29.64 -10.98 1.67
CA ASP A 149 28.90 -9.78 1.30
C ASP A 149 27.74 -9.59 2.28
N SER A 150 27.81 -8.51 3.06
CA SER A 150 26.75 -8.08 3.96
C SER A 150 25.98 -6.95 3.31
N PHE A 151 24.65 -7.03 3.32
CA PHE A 151 23.75 -6.08 2.69
C PHE A 151 22.92 -5.35 3.75
N LEU A 152 22.79 -4.04 3.59
CA LEU A 152 21.78 -3.25 4.30
C LEU A 152 20.73 -2.80 3.28
N SER A 153 19.49 -3.26 3.47
CA SER A 153 18.32 -2.73 2.77
C SER A 153 17.64 -1.65 3.61
N ILE A 154 17.28 -0.55 2.98
CA ILE A 154 16.54 0.56 3.59
C ILE A 154 15.28 0.80 2.78
N THR A 155 14.13 0.72 3.44
CA THR A 155 12.83 0.96 2.81
C THR A 155 12.36 2.36 3.18
N PHE A 156 11.86 3.11 2.21
CA PHE A 156 11.29 4.44 2.39
C PHE A 156 9.81 4.44 2.04
N ASN A 157 9.06 5.38 2.60
CA ASN A 157 7.64 5.60 2.28
C ASN A 157 7.41 6.22 0.89
N SER A 158 8.48 6.45 0.12
CA SER A 158 8.48 7.02 -1.22
C SER A 158 9.77 6.65 -1.95
N ALA A 159 9.81 6.80 -3.28
CA ALA A 159 11.04 6.59 -4.04
C ALA A 159 12.09 7.67 -3.69
N VAL A 160 13.30 7.24 -3.33
CA VAL A 160 14.41 8.12 -2.93
C VAL A 160 15.65 7.81 -3.78
N LYS A 161 16.35 8.85 -4.24
CA LYS A 161 17.71 8.70 -4.79
C LYS A 161 18.71 9.13 -3.74
N ILE A 162 19.55 8.20 -3.33
CA ILE A 162 20.64 8.45 -2.39
C ILE A 162 21.93 8.56 -3.21
N ALA A 163 22.54 9.75 -3.22
CA ALA A 163 23.81 9.97 -3.93
C ALA A 163 24.99 9.29 -3.22
N ASN A 164 25.01 9.36 -1.88
CA ASN A 164 25.95 8.66 -1.03
C ASN A 164 25.23 8.29 0.26
N ILE A 165 25.15 6.99 0.54
CA ILE A 165 24.47 6.46 1.72
C ILE A 165 25.17 6.85 3.02
N ASN A 166 26.47 7.15 3.00
CA ASN A 166 27.19 7.65 4.19
C ASN A 166 26.80 9.09 4.56
N ASP A 167 26.19 9.84 3.65
CA ASP A 167 25.64 11.17 3.95
C ASP A 167 24.26 11.06 4.63
N PHE A 168 23.64 9.89 4.55
CA PHE A 168 22.30 9.60 5.04
C PHE A 168 22.30 8.70 6.30
N LEU A 169 23.17 7.71 6.36
CA LEU A 169 23.23 6.70 7.41
C LEU A 169 24.67 6.39 7.80
N ILE A 170 24.94 6.38 9.10
CA ILE A 170 26.20 5.90 9.67
C ILE A 170 25.92 4.67 10.51
N LEU A 171 26.49 3.53 10.13
CA LEU A 171 26.43 2.31 10.92
C LEU A 171 27.64 2.26 11.84
N THR A 172 27.45 2.19 13.16
CA THR A 172 28.55 2.11 14.14
C THR A 172 28.42 0.86 14.98
N LEU A 173 29.23 -0.16 14.68
CA LEU A 173 29.30 -1.40 15.44
C LEU A 173 29.63 -1.14 16.92
N LYS A 174 29.27 -2.05 17.84
CA LYS A 174 29.51 -1.87 19.28
C LYS A 174 30.97 -1.64 19.66
N ASN A 175 31.89 -2.19 18.86
CA ASN A 175 33.32 -1.99 19.03
C ASN A 175 33.81 -0.60 18.55
N GLY A 176 32.90 0.28 18.13
CA GLY A 176 33.17 1.62 17.62
C GLY A 176 33.52 1.66 16.13
N GLN A 177 33.62 0.52 15.45
CA GLN A 177 33.92 0.48 14.02
C GLN A 177 32.73 0.99 13.20
N ARG A 178 33.03 1.79 12.18
CA ARG A 178 32.02 2.26 11.23
C ARG A 178 31.91 1.29 10.07
N TRP A 179 30.70 0.84 9.76
CA TRP A 179 30.46 0.11 8.52
C TRP A 179 30.30 1.12 7.38
N THR A 180 31.04 0.90 6.31
CA THR A 180 31.01 1.71 5.10
C THR A 180 30.57 0.81 3.94
N PRO A 181 29.46 1.13 3.27
CA PRO A 181 29.01 0.39 2.11
C PRO A 181 29.99 0.56 0.96
N THR A 182 30.43 -0.56 0.40
CA THR A 182 31.34 -0.60 -0.76
C THR A 182 30.59 -0.45 -2.08
N THR A 183 29.32 -0.85 -2.12
CA THR A 183 28.45 -0.81 -3.31
C THR A 183 27.03 -0.43 -2.90
N VAL A 184 26.41 0.51 -3.62
CA VAL A 184 25.00 0.90 -3.42
C VAL A 184 24.20 0.53 -4.66
N THR A 185 23.28 -0.41 -4.52
CA THR A 185 22.38 -0.82 -5.60
C THR A 185 21.00 -0.26 -5.30
N VAL A 186 20.52 0.67 -6.13
CA VAL A 186 19.16 1.24 -5.99
C VAL A 186 18.23 0.46 -6.92
N SER A 187 17.37 -0.39 -6.36
CA SER A 187 16.28 -1.02 -7.10
C SER A 187 15.16 -0.01 -7.30
N LEU A 188 15.12 0.63 -8.46
CA LEU A 188 14.10 1.60 -8.82
C LEU A 188 12.85 0.90 -9.39
N PHE A 189 11.70 1.21 -8.82
CA PHE A 189 10.43 1.12 -9.54
C PHE A 189 9.94 2.55 -9.80
N SER A 190 10.13 3.02 -11.04
CA SER A 190 9.78 4.34 -11.61
C SER A 190 10.81 5.49 -11.55
N SER A 191 10.64 6.42 -12.50
CA SER A 191 11.64 7.33 -13.07
C SER A 191 11.70 8.74 -12.45
N TYR A 192 11.37 8.90 -11.17
CA TYR A 192 11.31 10.25 -10.55
C TYR A 192 12.21 10.36 -9.33
N ILE A 193 13.26 11.17 -9.48
CA ILE A 193 14.31 11.40 -8.50
C ILE A 193 14.00 12.69 -7.73
N LYS A 194 13.99 12.64 -6.40
CA LYS A 194 13.96 13.82 -5.52
C LYS A 194 15.16 13.79 -4.57
N ALA A 195 15.86 14.92 -4.42
CA ALA A 195 16.89 15.12 -3.38
C ALA A 195 16.22 15.23 -2.00
N VAL A 196 16.95 15.09 -0.89
CA VAL A 196 16.45 15.13 0.50
C VAL A 196 17.04 16.34 1.24
N ASN A 197 16.25 17.03 2.09
CA ASN A 197 16.75 18.12 2.94
C ASN A 197 17.13 17.56 4.32
N LEU A 198 18.40 17.68 4.66
CA LEU A 198 19.04 17.10 5.84
C LEU A 198 18.74 17.86 7.16
N SER A 199 17.88 18.89 7.12
CA SER A 199 17.51 19.72 8.27
C SER A 199 16.39 19.13 9.13
N ASP A 200 15.57 18.25 8.56
CA ASP A 200 14.42 17.65 9.21
C ASP A 200 14.77 16.20 9.62
N GLY A 201 14.29 15.74 10.77
CA GLY A 201 14.65 14.41 11.30
C GLY A 201 14.30 13.26 10.37
N TYR A 202 15.21 12.28 10.24
CA TYR A 202 15.06 11.17 9.30
C TYR A 202 14.18 10.01 9.78
N VAL A 203 13.84 10.00 11.09
CA VAL A 203 13.03 8.94 11.71
C VAL A 203 11.76 9.57 12.29
N ASN A 204 10.66 9.40 11.57
CA ASN A 204 9.34 9.76 12.05
C ASN A 204 8.78 8.63 12.94
N PHE A 205 9.14 8.66 14.23
CA PHE A 205 8.67 7.67 15.21
C PHE A 205 7.14 7.59 15.27
N ASP A 206 6.44 8.68 15.00
CA ASP A 206 4.98 8.69 15.01
C ASP A 206 4.42 7.88 13.84
N GLU A 207 4.96 8.07 12.62
CA GLU A 207 4.64 7.22 11.47
C GLU A 207 5.01 5.74 11.68
N ILE A 208 6.17 5.45 12.26
CA ILE A 208 6.58 4.09 12.61
C ILE A 208 5.57 3.47 13.58
N TYR A 209 5.15 4.22 14.60
CA TYR A 209 4.21 3.72 15.60
C TYR A 209 2.83 3.50 14.99
N HIS A 210 2.42 4.31 14.01
CA HIS A 210 1.22 4.05 13.23
C HIS A 210 1.36 2.80 12.36
N PHE A 211 2.48 2.64 11.66
CA PHE A 211 2.75 1.50 10.77
C PHE A 211 2.70 0.15 11.50
N TYR A 212 3.32 0.07 12.68
CA TYR A 212 3.33 -1.14 13.51
C TYR A 212 2.11 -1.25 14.45
N HIS A 213 1.07 -0.43 14.24
CA HIS A 213 -0.14 -0.39 15.08
C HIS A 213 0.16 -0.26 16.58
N ILE A 214 1.22 0.48 16.95
CA ILE A 214 1.52 0.87 18.34
C ILE A 214 0.62 2.03 18.75
N LYS A 215 0.44 2.98 17.82
CA LYS A 215 -0.56 4.03 17.89
C LYS A 215 -1.56 3.83 16.76
N ARG A 216 -2.80 4.23 16.97
CA ARG A 216 -3.82 4.20 15.92
C ARG A 216 -3.53 5.31 14.91
N LYS A 217 -3.35 4.98 13.64
CA LYS A 217 -3.26 5.97 12.55
C LYS A 217 -4.50 6.87 12.63
N PRO A 218 -4.36 8.21 12.62
CA PRO A 218 -5.51 9.08 12.55
C PRO A 218 -6.21 8.82 11.21
N ILE A 219 -7.49 8.45 11.29
CA ILE A 219 -8.37 8.31 10.12
C ILE A 219 -9.35 9.47 10.22
N ALA A 220 -9.38 10.28 9.18
CA ALA A 220 -10.27 11.41 9.11
C ALA A 220 -11.73 10.93 9.07
N GLU A 221 -12.65 11.70 9.65
CA GLU A 221 -13.99 11.20 9.99
C GLU A 221 -14.78 10.79 8.74
N SER A 222 -14.65 11.58 7.67
CA SER A 222 -15.34 11.26 6.42
C SER A 222 -14.85 9.94 5.82
N ARG A 223 -13.56 9.60 6.02
CA ARG A 223 -12.97 8.33 5.59
C ARG A 223 -13.42 7.17 6.46
N ARG A 224 -13.48 7.37 7.77
CA ARG A 224 -13.98 6.38 8.73
C ARG A 224 -15.40 5.95 8.38
N GLU A 225 -16.31 6.90 8.16
CA GLU A 225 -17.71 6.60 7.83
C GLU A 225 -17.85 5.71 6.59
N ILE A 226 -17.00 5.90 5.58
CA ILE A 226 -17.02 5.08 4.36
C ILE A 226 -16.55 3.67 4.64
N ILE A 227 -15.45 3.51 5.40
CA ILE A 227 -14.96 2.18 5.77
C ILE A 227 -15.99 1.45 6.63
N GLU A 228 -16.68 2.17 7.53
CA GLU A 228 -17.78 1.63 8.34
C GLU A 228 -18.97 1.20 7.47
N LYS A 229 -19.34 1.96 6.43
CA LYS A 229 -20.35 1.53 5.45
C LYS A 229 -19.97 0.22 4.77
N PHE A 230 -18.74 0.10 4.27
CA PHE A 230 -18.24 -1.16 3.67
C PHE A 230 -18.27 -2.32 4.67
N MET A 231 -17.85 -2.07 5.92
CA MET A 231 -17.83 -3.07 6.98
C MET A 231 -19.25 -3.58 7.29
N ASP A 232 -20.20 -2.67 7.49
CA ASP A 232 -21.60 -2.99 7.80
C ASP A 232 -22.27 -3.78 6.66
N ASN A 233 -21.98 -3.43 5.42
CA ASN A 233 -22.50 -4.12 4.25
C ASN A 233 -21.95 -5.54 4.15
N CYS A 234 -20.62 -5.71 4.29
CA CYS A 234 -20.03 -7.04 4.30
C CYS A 234 -20.57 -7.90 5.45
N GLU A 235 -20.80 -7.32 6.63
CA GLU A 235 -21.39 -8.04 7.76
C GLU A 235 -22.83 -8.48 7.48
N LYS A 236 -23.66 -7.61 6.89
CA LYS A 236 -25.04 -7.96 6.47
C LYS A 236 -25.04 -9.08 5.43
N LEU A 237 -24.22 -8.94 4.39
CA LEU A 237 -24.12 -9.92 3.31
C LEU A 237 -23.62 -11.27 3.83
N LEU A 238 -22.61 -11.29 4.70
CA LEU A 238 -22.13 -12.53 5.34
C LEU A 238 -23.25 -13.22 6.14
N LYS A 239 -24.03 -12.47 6.91
CA LYS A 239 -25.17 -13.02 7.68
C LYS A 239 -26.26 -13.59 6.78
N GLU A 240 -26.58 -12.91 5.69
CA GLU A 240 -27.57 -13.36 4.70
C GLU A 240 -27.11 -14.64 4.00
N LEU A 241 -25.86 -14.68 3.55
CA LEU A 241 -25.27 -15.86 2.89
C LEU A 241 -25.16 -17.07 3.83
N GLU A 242 -24.85 -16.85 5.12
CA GLU A 242 -24.86 -17.92 6.12
C GLU A 242 -26.23 -18.59 6.25
N PHE A 243 -27.31 -17.80 6.16
CA PHE A 243 -28.69 -18.29 6.24
C PHE A 243 -29.12 -19.00 4.95
N GLU A 244 -28.82 -18.44 3.77
CA GLU A 244 -29.31 -18.94 2.48
C GLU A 244 -28.51 -20.14 1.92
N ARG A 245 -27.17 -20.11 2.01
CA ARG A 245 -26.29 -21.04 1.28
C ARG A 245 -25.79 -22.24 2.09
N LYS A 246 -26.42 -22.58 3.21
CA LYS A 246 -26.03 -23.73 4.08
C LYS A 246 -24.54 -23.72 4.46
N ARG A 247 -24.04 -22.60 5.00
CA ARG A 247 -22.71 -22.46 5.64
C ARG A 247 -21.48 -22.29 4.73
N GLU A 248 -21.62 -22.08 3.43
CA GLU A 248 -20.46 -21.70 2.61
C GLU A 248 -20.17 -20.20 2.73
N THR A 249 -19.16 -19.86 3.52
CA THR A 249 -18.67 -18.49 3.65
C THR A 249 -18.00 -18.05 2.35
N MET A 250 -18.46 -16.93 1.79
CA MET A 250 -17.90 -16.41 0.55
C MET A 250 -16.58 -15.67 0.76
N LYS A 251 -15.68 -15.88 -0.21
CA LYS A 251 -14.37 -15.27 -0.29
C LYS A 251 -14.37 -13.75 -0.22
N TRP A 252 -15.08 -13.09 -1.14
CA TRP A 252 -14.98 -11.65 -1.31
C TRP A 252 -15.60 -10.85 -0.16
N PRO A 253 -16.81 -11.17 0.35
CA PRO A 253 -17.36 -10.49 1.51
C PRO A 253 -16.49 -10.67 2.77
N LEU A 254 -15.97 -11.88 3.02
CA LEU A 254 -15.10 -12.14 4.16
C LEU A 254 -13.77 -11.39 4.04
N TYR A 255 -13.17 -11.39 2.85
CA TYR A 255 -11.94 -10.66 2.59
C TYR A 255 -12.12 -9.15 2.78
N MET A 256 -13.15 -8.56 2.17
CA MET A 256 -13.44 -7.14 2.31
C MET A 256 -13.74 -6.75 3.75
N TYR A 257 -14.56 -7.54 4.47
CA TYR A 257 -14.79 -7.34 5.89
C TYR A 257 -13.47 -7.34 6.68
N THR A 258 -12.58 -8.29 6.39
CA THR A 258 -11.27 -8.38 7.04
C THR A 258 -10.39 -7.17 6.76
N LEU A 259 -10.41 -6.63 5.55
CA LEU A 259 -9.72 -5.36 5.22
C LEU A 259 -10.31 -4.17 5.99
N THR A 260 -11.63 -4.07 6.10
CA THR A 260 -12.24 -2.96 6.87
C THR A 260 -11.89 -3.02 8.36
N LEU A 261 -11.80 -4.22 8.94
CA LEU A 261 -11.33 -4.43 10.31
C LEU A 261 -9.86 -4.05 10.47
N LEU A 262 -9.03 -4.39 9.50
CA LEU A 262 -7.61 -4.01 9.47
C LEU A 262 -7.42 -2.50 9.47
N GLU A 263 -8.21 -1.77 8.68
CA GLU A 263 -8.14 -0.32 8.62
C GLU A 263 -8.69 0.36 9.89
N LEU A 264 -9.84 -0.10 10.40
CA LEU A 264 -10.51 0.59 11.51
C LEU A 264 -10.04 0.16 12.89
N LYS A 265 -9.87 -1.15 13.12
CA LYS A 265 -9.76 -1.77 14.46
C LYS A 265 -8.75 -2.92 14.50
N PRO A 266 -7.50 -2.75 14.00
CA PRO A 266 -6.54 -3.85 13.87
C PRO A 266 -6.05 -4.42 15.21
N VAL A 267 -6.18 -3.67 16.30
CA VAL A 267 -5.78 -4.09 17.65
C VAL A 267 -6.96 -4.70 18.40
N GLU A 268 -8.11 -4.04 18.37
CA GLU A 268 -9.31 -4.46 19.09
C GLU A 268 -9.92 -5.73 18.50
N MET A 269 -9.84 -5.90 17.19
CA MET A 269 -10.40 -7.03 16.45
C MET A 269 -9.31 -8.05 16.03
N HIS A 270 -8.14 -8.02 16.66
CA HIS A 270 -6.96 -8.80 16.29
C HIS A 270 -7.27 -10.30 16.08
N GLU A 271 -7.87 -10.95 17.07
CA GLU A 271 -8.22 -12.37 17.02
C GLU A 271 -9.20 -12.69 15.88
N LYS A 272 -10.20 -11.82 15.67
CA LYS A 272 -11.19 -11.99 14.60
C LYS A 272 -10.55 -11.86 13.22
N ILE A 273 -9.63 -10.90 13.06
CA ILE A 273 -8.90 -10.72 11.81
C ILE A 273 -8.02 -11.93 11.53
N LEU A 274 -7.24 -12.41 12.52
CA LEU A 274 -6.41 -13.61 12.36
C LEU A 274 -7.25 -14.83 11.99
N HIS A 275 -8.38 -15.03 12.66
CA HIS A 275 -9.30 -16.12 12.35
C HIS A 275 -9.85 -16.03 10.91
N ASN A 276 -10.29 -14.84 10.47
CA ASN A 276 -10.77 -14.67 9.10
C ASN A 276 -9.67 -14.94 8.06
N LEU A 277 -8.44 -14.46 8.30
CA LEU A 277 -7.29 -14.70 7.41
C LEU A 277 -6.92 -16.17 7.34
N GLU A 278 -6.99 -16.90 8.46
CA GLU A 278 -6.75 -18.34 8.49
C GLU A 278 -7.83 -19.11 7.69
N LEU A 279 -9.10 -18.73 7.87
CA LEU A 279 -10.21 -19.33 7.13
C LEU A 279 -10.08 -19.08 5.61
N LEU A 280 -9.72 -17.85 5.22
CA LEU A 280 -9.41 -17.50 3.83
C LEU A 280 -8.24 -18.33 3.29
N ALA A 281 -7.16 -18.47 4.04
CA ALA A 281 -5.96 -19.18 3.61
C ALA A 281 -6.17 -20.70 3.47
N LYS A 282 -6.94 -21.31 4.36
CA LYS A 282 -7.03 -22.77 4.47
C LYS A 282 -8.25 -23.37 3.79
N GLU A 283 -9.39 -22.68 3.83
CA GLU A 283 -10.68 -23.28 3.49
C GLU A 283 -11.35 -22.61 2.30
N ILE A 284 -11.25 -21.27 2.18
CA ILE A 284 -12.04 -20.51 1.20
C ILE A 284 -11.24 -20.16 -0.06
N ASP A 285 -9.96 -19.82 0.07
CA ASP A 285 -9.15 -19.29 -1.03
C ASP A 285 -7.67 -19.68 -0.93
N ALA A 286 -7.45 -20.98 -0.92
CA ALA A 286 -6.12 -21.58 -0.82
C ALA A 286 -5.13 -21.13 -1.92
N GLN A 287 -5.63 -20.67 -3.08
CA GLN A 287 -4.76 -20.17 -4.15
C GLN A 287 -4.00 -18.89 -3.75
N ARG A 288 -4.53 -18.12 -2.80
CA ARG A 288 -3.91 -16.88 -2.28
C ARG A 288 -3.45 -17.02 -0.82
N CYS A 289 -3.27 -18.24 -0.32
CA CYS A 289 -2.88 -18.49 1.06
C CYS A 289 -1.64 -17.69 1.51
N GLY A 290 -0.60 -17.59 0.67
CA GLY A 290 0.61 -16.84 0.99
C GLY A 290 0.36 -15.37 1.33
N MET A 291 -0.57 -14.71 0.60
CA MET A 291 -0.97 -13.33 0.85
C MET A 291 -1.64 -13.19 2.23
N TYR A 292 -2.59 -14.07 2.56
CA TYR A 292 -3.30 -14.05 3.83
C TYR A 292 -2.38 -14.36 5.01
N GLU A 293 -1.48 -15.34 4.84
CA GLU A 293 -0.48 -15.67 5.84
C GLU A 293 0.50 -14.52 6.07
N ASP A 294 0.93 -13.79 5.04
CA ASP A 294 1.77 -12.60 5.18
C ASP A 294 1.04 -11.50 5.97
N MET A 295 -0.24 -11.26 5.68
CA MET A 295 -1.07 -10.33 6.45
C MET A 295 -1.17 -10.77 7.93
N ALA A 296 -1.38 -12.05 8.19
CA ALA A 296 -1.47 -12.60 9.55
C ALA A 296 -0.13 -12.51 10.30
N ARG A 297 0.99 -12.83 9.64
CA ARG A 297 2.34 -12.68 10.18
C ARG A 297 2.62 -11.22 10.57
N ASN A 298 2.27 -10.27 9.71
CA ASN A 298 2.43 -8.84 10.00
C ASN A 298 1.64 -8.41 11.24
N LEU A 299 0.41 -8.88 11.39
CA LEU A 299 -0.40 -8.62 12.59
C LEU A 299 0.24 -9.18 13.86
N GLN A 300 0.73 -10.41 13.82
CA GLN A 300 1.40 -11.06 14.95
C GLN A 300 2.69 -10.33 15.34
N ILE A 301 3.47 -9.89 14.35
CA ILE A 301 4.66 -9.06 14.58
C ILE A 301 4.27 -7.76 15.29
N ASN A 302 3.26 -7.05 14.77
CA ASN A 302 2.78 -5.81 15.35
C ASN A 302 2.30 -6.01 16.80
N GLU A 303 1.63 -7.13 17.07
CA GLU A 303 1.21 -7.51 18.43
C GLU A 303 2.41 -7.70 19.36
N LYS A 304 3.45 -8.43 18.93
CA LYS A 304 4.68 -8.59 19.72
C LYS A 304 5.38 -7.26 19.98
N LEU A 305 5.44 -6.37 18.99
CA LEU A 305 6.06 -5.05 19.12
C LEU A 305 5.33 -4.14 20.13
N ARG A 306 4.03 -4.35 20.35
CA ARG A 306 3.24 -3.69 21.40
C ARG A 306 3.48 -4.24 22.81
N GLN A 307 4.02 -5.46 22.95
CA GLN A 307 4.23 -6.05 24.27
C GLN A 307 5.32 -5.30 25.03
N LYS A 308 5.19 -5.24 26.37
CA LYS A 308 6.21 -4.63 27.22
C LYS A 308 7.27 -5.66 27.59
N PHE A 309 8.53 -5.25 27.52
CA PHE A 309 9.66 -5.97 28.08
C PHE A 309 10.25 -5.14 29.23
N GLY A 310 9.99 -5.57 30.47
CA GLY A 310 10.21 -4.73 31.66
C GLY A 310 9.28 -3.50 31.65
N ASN A 311 9.85 -2.30 31.72
CA ASN A 311 9.10 -1.04 31.79
C ASN A 311 8.92 -0.33 30.43
N LYS A 312 9.35 -0.93 29.33
CA LYS A 312 9.32 -0.32 27.98
C LYS A 312 8.59 -1.20 26.98
N LEU A 313 8.01 -0.63 25.93
CA LEU A 313 7.49 -1.41 24.81
C LEU A 313 8.67 -2.06 24.08
N LEU A 314 8.46 -3.24 23.50
CA LEU A 314 9.47 -3.92 22.69
C LEU A 314 9.93 -3.00 21.55
N ILE A 315 9.01 -2.31 20.88
CA ILE A 315 9.39 -1.35 19.83
C ILE A 315 10.33 -0.22 20.34
N ASP A 316 10.19 0.22 21.59
CA ASP A 316 11.06 1.26 22.19
C ASP A 316 12.45 0.72 22.54
N THR A 317 12.56 -0.61 22.74
CA THR A 317 13.86 -1.27 22.89
C THR A 317 14.55 -1.43 21.54
N LEU A 318 13.78 -1.63 20.47
CA LEU A 318 14.31 -1.66 19.10
C LEU A 318 14.69 -0.27 18.63
N PHE A 319 13.83 0.72 18.81
CA PHE A 319 14.05 2.10 18.36
C PHE A 319 14.09 3.04 19.55
N LYS A 320 15.25 3.65 19.82
CA LYS A 320 15.44 4.64 20.87
C LYS A 320 15.64 6.03 20.29
N LYS A 321 14.90 7.02 20.78
CA LYS A 321 15.20 8.44 20.53
C LYS A 321 16.40 8.86 21.38
N THR A 322 17.44 9.45 20.78
CA THR A 322 18.59 9.94 21.54
C THR A 322 18.34 11.36 22.02
N ASP A 323 18.34 11.56 23.34
CA ASP A 323 18.19 12.88 23.93
C ASP A 323 19.51 13.66 23.81
N GLY A 324 19.51 14.69 22.96
CA GLY A 324 20.61 15.66 22.84
C GLY A 324 21.40 15.55 21.54
N VAL A 325 21.28 16.61 20.73
CA VAL A 325 22.00 16.92 19.47
C VAL A 325 21.47 16.21 18.22
N SER A 326 20.73 16.97 17.41
CA SER A 326 20.08 16.59 16.14
C SER A 326 18.99 15.50 16.26
N PRO A 327 18.01 15.46 15.35
CA PRO A 327 16.98 14.43 15.33
C PRO A 327 17.57 13.08 14.90
N VAL A 328 18.08 12.34 15.89
CA VAL A 328 18.73 11.05 15.74
C VAL A 328 17.88 9.96 16.41
N GLY A 329 17.56 8.90 15.67
CA GLY A 329 17.10 7.63 16.22
C GLY A 329 18.28 6.67 16.41
N GLU A 330 18.16 5.68 17.28
CA GLU A 330 19.11 4.57 17.43
C GLU A 330 18.33 3.25 17.32
N LEU A 331 18.73 2.34 16.42
CA LEU A 331 18.14 1.00 16.31
C LEU A 331 19.05 0.01 17.07
N ASN A 332 18.54 -0.62 18.13
CA ASN A 332 19.27 -1.61 18.93
C ASN A 332 18.91 -3.02 18.46
N LEU A 333 19.83 -3.68 17.76
CA LEU A 333 19.63 -5.03 17.23
C LEU A 333 19.83 -6.12 18.30
N GLU A 334 20.38 -5.79 19.47
CA GLU A 334 20.65 -6.76 20.54
C GLU A 334 19.41 -7.16 21.33
N ASP A 335 18.45 -6.23 21.45
CA ASP A 335 17.21 -6.42 22.19
C ASP A 335 16.15 -7.15 21.36
N MET A 336 16.43 -7.51 20.10
CA MET A 336 15.48 -8.22 19.24
C MET A 336 15.13 -9.61 19.74
N GLY A 337 15.93 -10.28 20.57
CA GLY A 337 15.54 -11.53 21.23
C GLY A 337 15.03 -12.66 20.31
N LEU A 338 15.26 -12.60 19.00
CA LEU A 338 14.69 -13.52 18.01
C LEU A 338 15.49 -14.82 17.97
N LYS A 339 15.19 -15.75 18.88
CA LYS A 339 15.81 -17.08 18.96
C LYS A 339 15.19 -18.12 17.99
N ARG A 340 14.78 -17.67 16.78
CA ARG A 340 14.32 -18.41 15.57
C ARG A 340 12.82 -18.75 15.47
N PHE A 341 12.37 -18.94 14.22
CA PHE A 341 11.46 -20.05 13.90
C PHE A 341 11.95 -21.04 12.82
N SER A 342 12.95 -20.69 11.98
CA SER A 342 13.95 -21.64 11.41
C SER A 342 14.90 -21.05 10.35
N GLN A 343 14.75 -19.80 9.89
CA GLN A 343 15.63 -19.24 8.84
C GLN A 343 16.42 -17.97 9.19
N PHE A 344 16.36 -17.48 10.43
CA PHE A 344 17.27 -16.41 10.88
C PHE A 344 18.44 -17.00 11.67
N ILE A 345 19.51 -17.37 10.97
CA ILE A 345 20.78 -17.76 11.58
C ILE A 345 21.70 -16.53 11.57
N PHE A 346 21.66 -15.72 12.63
CA PHE A 346 22.70 -14.72 12.89
C PHE A 346 23.78 -15.32 13.81
N PRO A 347 25.07 -15.06 13.56
CA PRO A 347 26.08 -15.14 14.58
C PRO A 347 26.10 -13.86 15.43
N THR A 348 26.58 -14.05 16.65
CA THR A 348 26.74 -13.16 17.81
C THR A 348 27.63 -11.93 17.55
N ILE A 349 27.26 -11.02 16.66
CA ILE A 349 27.88 -9.68 16.61
C ILE A 349 26.86 -8.66 17.11
N PRO A 350 27.06 -8.12 18.32
CA PRO A 350 26.21 -7.06 18.85
C PRO A 350 26.45 -5.76 18.05
N CYS A 351 25.40 -5.16 17.49
CA CYS A 351 25.48 -3.97 16.65
C CYS A 351 24.47 -2.92 17.11
N SER A 352 24.88 -1.67 17.29
CA SER A 352 23.97 -0.54 17.42
C SER A 352 23.99 0.31 16.15
N LEU A 353 22.84 0.81 15.70
CA LEU A 353 22.78 1.72 14.55
C LEU A 353 22.59 3.16 15.03
N LYS A 354 23.55 4.05 14.76
CA LYS A 354 23.50 5.47 15.14
C LYS A 354 23.36 6.39 13.93
N PHE A 355 22.21 7.01 13.76
CA PHE A 355 21.92 7.85 12.60
C PHE A 355 22.41 9.27 12.87
N THR A 356 23.54 9.72 12.30
CA THR A 356 24.11 11.04 12.63
C THR A 356 24.03 12.03 11.47
N LYS A 357 23.79 13.32 11.78
CA LYS A 357 23.71 14.43 10.82
C LYS A 357 25.09 14.76 10.24
N ASN A 358 25.27 14.72 8.92
CA ASN A 358 26.47 15.22 8.26
C ASN A 358 26.20 16.59 7.61
N THR A 359 26.91 17.63 8.04
CA THR A 359 26.63 19.05 7.69
C THR A 359 27.29 19.54 6.40
N LYS A 360 27.84 18.65 5.56
CA LYS A 360 28.50 19.04 4.32
C LYS A 360 27.65 18.72 3.09
N ILE A 361 26.67 19.58 2.79
CA ILE A 361 26.14 19.70 1.42
C ILE A 361 26.17 21.17 1.05
N ASP A 362 27.24 21.58 0.37
CA ASP A 362 27.27 22.84 -0.36
C ASP A 362 26.39 22.72 -1.60
N ARG A 363 25.62 23.77 -1.84
CA ARG A 363 24.71 23.91 -2.99
C ARG A 363 25.50 23.88 -4.30
N ALA A 364 25.03 23.09 -5.26
CA ALA A 364 25.16 23.42 -6.67
C ALA A 364 23.76 23.63 -7.24
N MET A 365 23.44 24.88 -7.55
CA MET A 365 22.31 25.30 -8.39
C MET A 365 22.74 25.27 -9.88
N PRO A 366 21.79 25.39 -10.83
CA PRO A 366 21.64 24.48 -11.97
C PRO A 366 22.28 24.98 -13.28
N CYS A 367 22.31 24.10 -14.28
CA CYS A 367 22.15 24.44 -15.69
C CYS A 367 20.98 23.64 -16.26
#